data_AF-A0A5E4MZE8-F1
#
_entry.id   AF-A0A5E4MZE8-F1
#
_cell.length_a   1.000
_cell.length_b   1.000
_cell.length_c   1.000
_cell.angle_alpha   90.00
_cell.angle_beta   90.00
_cell.angle_gamma   90.00
#
_symmetry.space_group_name_H-M   'P 1'
#
loop_
_entity.id
_entity.type
_entity.pdbx_description
1 polymer ?
#
loop_
_entity_poly.entity_id
_entity_poly.type
_entity_poly.pdbx_seq_one_letter_code
_entity_poly.pdbx_strand_id
1 'polypeptide(L)'
;MLIVFFDINGIVMTEWVPEGQPTLLFDSFGNIARMSTPVLEHASNSPDLAPCDFYLFPKIKSALKGIRFESMEEVKQKSAELLNGLTKTDFQHCLEQWKKRMKRCVKRGGEYIEGEHLVVE
;
A
#
# COMPACT_ATOMS: atom_id res chain seq x y z
N MET A 1 2.78 1.27 12.63
CA MET A 1 2.11 0.90 11.37
C MET A 1 2.35 2.01 10.34
N LEU A 2 2.68 1.68 9.09
CA LEU A 2 2.84 2.66 8.02
C LEU A 2 1.55 2.75 7.19
N ILE A 3 0.98 3.94 7.09
CA ILE A 3 -0.15 4.26 6.24
C ILE A 3 0.38 4.96 4.98
N VAL A 4 -0.07 4.53 3.81
CA VAL A 4 0.31 5.13 2.53
C VAL A 4 -0.92 5.33 1.66
N PHE A 5 -1.06 6.53 1.09
CA PHE A 5 -2.02 6.86 0.04
C PHE A 5 -1.27 7.31 -1.21
N PHE A 6 -1.74 6.89 -2.37
CA PHE A 6 -1.13 7.20 -3.65
C PHE A 6 -2.18 7.32 -4.76
N ASP A 7 -1.83 8.02 -5.84
CA ASP A 7 -2.58 8.13 -7.08
C ASP A 7 -1.73 7.66 -8.28
N ILE A 8 -2.20 7.91 -9.50
CA ILE A 8 -1.44 7.57 -10.73
C ILE A 8 -0.14 8.38 -10.89
N ASN A 9 0.00 9.51 -10.20
CA ASN A 9 1.15 10.39 -10.28
C ASN A 9 2.19 10.08 -9.20
N GLY A 10 1.79 9.51 -8.07
CA GLY A 10 2.69 9.04 -7.04
C GLY A 10 2.05 9.02 -5.66
N ILE A 11 2.90 9.08 -4.64
CA ILE A 11 2.47 9.08 -3.24
C ILE A 11 1.85 10.43 -2.90
N VAL A 12 0.65 10.38 -2.34
CA VAL A 12 -0.13 11.54 -1.88
C VAL A 12 0.11 11.79 -0.40
N MET A 13 0.22 10.73 0.40
CA MET A 13 0.43 10.85 1.85
C MET A 13 1.11 9.59 2.41
N THR A 14 2.02 9.79 3.36
CA THR A 14 2.63 8.72 4.16
C THR A 14 2.61 9.10 5.62
N GLU A 15 2.14 8.22 6.48
CA GLU A 15 2.07 8.46 7.92
C GLU A 15 2.52 7.23 8.71
N TRP A 16 3.42 7.45 9.66
CA TRP A 16 3.85 6.42 10.60
C TRP A 16 3.02 6.52 11.88
N VAL A 17 2.11 5.57 12.07
CA VAL A 17 1.32 5.44 13.30
C VAL A 17 2.16 4.70 14.36
N PRO A 18 2.48 5.34 15.50
CA PRO A 18 3.14 4.69 16.63
C PRO A 18 2.30 3.54 17.20
N GLU A 19 2.99 2.58 17.82
CA GLU A 19 2.30 1.48 18.51
C GLU A 19 1.54 2.01 19.73
N GLY A 20 0.27 1.60 19.90
CA GLY A 20 -0.58 2.00 21.03
C GLY A 20 -1.38 3.31 20.86
N GLN A 21 -1.38 3.94 19.69
CA GLN A 21 -2.15 5.18 19.45
C GLN A 21 -3.22 5.04 18.35
N PRO A 22 -4.41 4.49 18.66
CA PRO A 22 -5.51 4.35 17.70
C PRO A 22 -6.15 5.68 17.28
N THR A 23 -5.98 6.76 18.04
CA THR A 23 -6.54 8.09 17.73
C THR A 23 -5.94 8.71 16.46
N LEU A 24 -4.65 8.47 16.20
CA LEU A 24 -3.98 8.97 15.00
C LEU A 24 -4.56 8.36 13.72
N LEU A 25 -5.05 7.13 13.79
CA LEU A 25 -5.76 6.47 12.68
C LEU A 25 -7.05 7.23 12.31
N PHE A 26 -7.81 7.69 13.32
CA PHE A 26 -9.00 8.52 13.12
C PHE A 26 -8.66 9.91 12.57
N ASP A 27 -7.56 10.50 13.01
CA ASP A 27 -7.07 11.79 12.49
C ASP A 27 -6.62 11.67 11.02
N SER A 28 -5.94 10.56 10.64
CA SER A 28 -5.63 10.25 9.25
C SER A 28 -6.89 10.19 8.39
N PHE A 29 -7.93 9.49 8.85
CA PHE A 29 -9.22 9.42 8.14
C PHE A 29 -9.94 10.78 8.09
N GLY A 30 -9.85 11.59 9.16
CA GLY A 30 -10.38 12.96 9.19
C GLY A 30 -9.68 13.89 8.19
N ASN A 31 -8.38 13.70 7.97
CA ASN A 31 -7.62 14.42 6.94
C ASN A 31 -8.05 14.01 5.52
N ILE A 32 -8.31 12.73 5.26
CA ILE A 32 -8.82 12.27 3.95
C ILE A 32 -10.16 12.92 3.62
N ALA A 33 -11.08 13.01 4.60
CA ALA A 33 -12.37 13.67 4.44
C ALA A 33 -12.24 15.15 4.06
N ARG A 34 -11.20 15.84 4.55
CA ARG A 34 -10.89 17.24 4.19
C ARG A 34 -10.30 17.40 2.79
N MET A 35 -9.68 16.37 2.22
CA MET A 35 -9.05 16.43 0.90
C MET A 35 -10.05 16.33 -0.27
N SER A 36 -11.35 16.17 0.00
CA SER A 36 -12.40 15.96 -1.03
C SER A 36 -12.10 14.83 -2.02
N THR A 37 -11.28 13.87 -1.60
CA THR A 37 -10.93 12.72 -2.42
C THR A 37 -12.06 11.69 -2.34
N PRO A 38 -12.59 11.21 -3.49
CA PRO A 38 -13.59 10.15 -3.47
C PRO A 38 -12.99 8.89 -2.84
N VAL A 39 -13.60 8.43 -1.75
CA VAL A 39 -13.24 7.18 -1.09
C VAL A 39 -13.93 6.05 -1.84
N LEU A 40 -13.13 5.09 -2.32
CA LEU A 40 -13.67 3.89 -2.94
C LEU A 40 -14.12 2.92 -1.84
N GLU A 41 -15.30 2.32 -2.01
CA GLU A 41 -15.74 1.25 -1.12
C GLU A 41 -14.78 0.05 -1.22
N HIS A 42 -14.37 -0.45 -0.06
CA HIS A 42 -13.45 -1.57 0.05
C HIS A 42 -14.10 -2.68 0.88
N ALA A 43 -14.14 -3.89 0.35
CA ALA A 43 -14.69 -5.04 1.07
C ALA A 43 -13.83 -5.38 2.29
N SER A 44 -14.48 -5.75 3.39
CA SER A 44 -13.78 -6.21 4.60
C SER A 44 -12.90 -7.42 4.29
N ASN A 45 -11.74 -7.52 4.95
CA ASN A 45 -10.80 -8.65 4.85
C ASN A 45 -10.34 -9.01 3.42
N SER A 46 -10.19 -8.03 2.53
CA SER A 46 -9.79 -8.24 1.13
C SER A 46 -8.39 -7.66 0.81
N PRO A 47 -7.30 -8.13 1.46
CA PRO A 47 -5.95 -7.62 1.22
C PRO A 47 -5.45 -7.92 -0.20
N ASP A 48 -5.99 -8.94 -0.86
CA ASP A 48 -5.73 -9.29 -2.26
C ASP A 48 -6.24 -8.24 -3.25
N LEU A 49 -7.16 -7.37 -2.81
CA LEU A 49 -7.67 -6.23 -3.57
C LEU A 49 -7.08 -4.89 -3.14
N ALA A 50 -6.33 -4.83 -2.05
CA ALA A 50 -5.72 -3.60 -1.57
C ALA A 50 -4.34 -3.38 -2.23
N PRO A 51 -4.14 -2.33 -3.05
CA PRO A 51 -2.89 -2.09 -3.77
C PRO A 51 -1.65 -1.97 -2.87
N CYS A 52 -1.83 -1.42 -1.67
CA CYS A 52 -0.75 -1.34 -0.68
C CYS A 52 -0.30 -2.74 -0.22
N ASP A 53 -1.24 -3.65 0.00
CA ASP A 53 -0.97 -4.99 0.55
C ASP A 53 -0.43 -5.96 -0.49
N PHE A 54 -0.98 -5.98 -1.71
CA PHE A 54 -0.53 -6.94 -2.73
C PHE A 54 0.66 -6.47 -3.57
N TYR A 55 0.94 -5.16 -3.62
CA TYR A 55 1.99 -4.61 -4.49
C TYR A 55 3.05 -3.81 -3.75
N LEU A 56 2.65 -2.74 -3.05
CA LEU A 56 3.57 -1.76 -2.49
C LEU A 56 4.41 -2.35 -1.35
N PHE A 57 3.76 -2.95 -0.35
CA PHE A 57 4.45 -3.54 0.80
C PHE A 57 5.30 -4.75 0.43
N PRO A 58 4.88 -5.67 -0.46
CA PRO A 58 5.77 -6.71 -0.97
C PRO A 58 7.06 -6.17 -1.61
N LYS A 59 6.96 -5.12 -2.43
CA LYS A 59 8.14 -4.50 -3.07
C LYS A 59 9.10 -3.90 -2.04
N ILE A 60 8.57 -3.15 -1.06
CA ILE A 60 9.37 -2.56 0.03
C ILE A 60 9.98 -3.65 0.91
N LYS A 61 9.17 -4.62 1.36
CA LYS A 61 9.64 -5.73 2.20
C LYS A 61 10.71 -6.56 1.50
N SER A 62 10.59 -6.78 0.19
CA SER A 62 11.63 -7.45 -0.60
C SER A 62 12.94 -6.66 -0.59
N ALA A 63 12.89 -5.35 -0.82
CA ALA A 63 14.07 -4.49 -0.82
C ALA A 63 14.74 -4.35 0.56
N LEU A 64 13.97 -4.43 1.64
CA LEU A 64 14.49 -4.40 3.01
C LEU A 64 14.94 -5.78 3.51
N LYS A 65 14.61 -6.85 2.78
CA LYS A 65 14.88 -8.23 3.21
C LYS A 65 16.38 -8.47 3.34
N GLY A 66 16.79 -9.04 4.47
CA GLY A 66 18.19 -9.39 4.73
C GLY A 66 19.06 -8.24 5.24
N ILE A 67 18.52 -7.02 5.31
CA ILE A 67 19.21 -5.87 5.90
C ILE A 67 18.95 -5.87 7.42
N ARG A 68 20.02 -5.70 8.21
CA ARG A 68 19.91 -5.47 9.66
C ARG A 68 19.94 -3.97 9.91
N PHE A 69 18.93 -3.47 10.60
CA PHE A 69 18.83 -2.07 11.01
C PHE A 69 19.14 -1.95 12.50
N GLU A 70 19.83 -0.89 12.88
CA GLU A 70 20.22 -0.66 14.28
C GLU A 70 19.14 0.13 15.05
N SER A 71 18.25 0.82 14.32
CA SER A 71 17.18 1.64 14.90
C SER A 71 15.89 1.61 14.08
N MET A 72 14.78 2.00 14.71
CA MET A 72 13.50 2.14 14.01
C MET A 72 13.54 3.32 13.02
N GLU A 73 14.29 4.37 13.35
CA GLU A 73 14.49 5.57 12.53
C GLU A 73 15.13 5.20 11.19
N GLU A 74 16.11 4.30 11.19
CA GLU A 74 16.75 3.81 9.97
C GLU A 74 15.77 3.05 9.07
N VAL A 75 14.91 2.21 9.66
CA VAL A 75 13.85 1.49 8.93
C VAL A 75 12.87 2.48 8.30
N LYS A 76 12.45 3.50 9.06
CA LYS A 76 11.53 4.55 8.57
C LYS A 76 12.15 5.32 7.41
N GLN A 77 13.40 5.72 7.55
CA GLN A 77 14.15 6.47 6.54
C GLN A 77 14.30 5.65 5.24
N LYS A 78 14.75 4.39 5.35
CA LYS A 78 14.92 3.51 4.19
C LYS A 78 13.60 3.17 3.51
N SER A 79 12.53 2.97 4.28
CA SER A 79 11.19 2.77 3.73
C SER A 79 10.72 4.01 2.96
N ALA A 80 10.96 5.21 3.49
CA ALA A 80 10.61 6.46 2.82
C ALA A 80 11.43 6.68 1.53
N GLU A 81 12.73 6.36 1.54
CA GLU A 81 13.58 6.40 0.35
C GLU A 81 13.06 5.46 -0.75
N LEU A 82 12.71 4.22 -0.41
CA LEU A 82 12.14 3.25 -1.35
C LEU A 82 10.80 3.72 -1.92
N LEU A 83 9.95 4.30 -1.07
CA LEU A 83 8.67 4.87 -1.46
C LEU A 83 8.83 6.04 -2.44
N ASN A 84 9.73 6.97 -2.14
CA ASN A 84 10.03 8.13 -3.00
C ASN A 84 10.75 7.73 -4.30
N GLY A 85 11.44 6.59 -4.31
CA GLY A 85 12.06 6.02 -5.50
C GLY A 85 11.09 5.39 -6.50
N LEU A 86 9.82 5.22 -6.13
CA LEU A 86 8.81 4.67 -7.04
C LEU A 86 8.47 5.66 -8.15
N THR A 87 8.44 5.14 -9.37
CA THR A 87 8.16 5.94 -10.55
C THR A 87 6.67 5.97 -10.85
N LYS A 88 6.24 6.95 -11.66
CA LYS A 88 4.88 6.99 -12.22
C LYS A 88 4.49 5.66 -12.88
N THR A 89 5.43 5.03 -13.59
CA THR A 89 5.23 3.75 -14.26
C THR A 89 4.94 2.63 -13.27
N ASP A 90 5.56 2.63 -12.09
CA ASP A 90 5.27 1.66 -11.03
C ASP A 90 3.82 1.76 -10.55
N PHE A 91 3.32 2.98 -10.35
CA PHE A 91 1.94 3.22 -9.93
C PHE A 91 0.93 2.89 -11.03
N GLN A 92 1.24 3.23 -12.28
CA GLN A 92 0.44 2.80 -13.43
C GLN A 92 0.36 1.27 -13.52
N HIS A 93 1.49 0.58 -13.37
CA HIS A 93 1.51 -0.88 -13.36
C HIS A 93 0.68 -1.44 -12.22
N CYS A 94 0.83 -0.91 -11.00
CA CYS A 94 0.04 -1.28 -9.83
C CYS A 94 -1.47 -1.17 -10.09
N LEU A 95 -1.91 -0.03 -10.64
CA LEU A 95 -3.33 0.21 -10.95
C LEU A 95 -3.86 -0.71 -12.06
N GLU A 96 -3.04 -1.06 -13.06
CA GLU A 96 -3.43 -2.04 -14.08
C GLU A 96 -3.55 -3.46 -13.50
N GLN A 97 -2.65 -3.86 -12.60
CA GLN A 97 -2.77 -5.13 -11.88
C GLN A 97 -3.98 -5.15 -10.95
N TRP A 98 -4.30 -4.02 -10.32
CA TRP A 98 -5.49 -3.86 -9.51
C TRP A 98 -6.78 -4.08 -10.31
N LYS A 99 -6.90 -3.46 -11.51
CA LYS A 99 -8.03 -3.70 -12.42
C LYS A 99 -8.16 -5.18 -12.81
N LYS A 100 -7.04 -5.86 -13.08
CA LYS A 100 -7.04 -7.30 -13.41
C LYS A 100 -7.53 -8.15 -12.22
N ARG A 101 -7.06 -7.84 -11.01
CA ARG A 101 -7.48 -8.50 -9.77
C ARG A 101 -8.99 -8.34 -9.53
N MET A 102 -9.53 -7.12 -9.61
CA MET A 102 -10.97 -6.90 -9.48
C MET A 102 -11.79 -7.75 -10.45
N LYS A 103 -11.41 -7.78 -11.74
CA LYS A 103 -12.10 -8.61 -12.74
C LYS A 103 -12.07 -10.11 -12.38
N ARG A 104 -10.97 -10.59 -11.80
CA ARG A 104 -10.86 -11.98 -11.32
C ARG A 104 -11.72 -12.24 -10.10
N CYS A 105 -11.74 -11.32 -9.12
CA CYS A 105 -12.62 -11.43 -7.96
C CYS A 105 -14.08 -11.55 -8.40
N VAL A 106 -14.54 -10.69 -9.33
CA VAL A 106 -15.89 -10.79 -9.91
C VAL A 106 -16.11 -12.15 -10.60
N LYS A 107 -15.15 -12.61 -11.42
CA LYS A 107 -15.26 -13.92 -12.10
C LYS A 107 -15.34 -15.10 -11.13
N ARG A 108 -14.73 -14.99 -9.96
CA ARG A 108 -14.72 -16.00 -8.90
C ARG A 108 -15.89 -15.86 -7.91
N GLY A 109 -16.82 -14.92 -8.15
CA GLY A 109 -17.95 -14.71 -7.24
C GLY A 109 -17.53 -14.16 -5.87
N GLY A 110 -16.42 -13.43 -5.78
CA GLY A 110 -15.94 -12.83 -4.53
C GLY A 110 -14.93 -13.66 -3.75
N GLU A 111 -14.51 -14.83 -4.25
CA GLU A 111 -13.47 -15.63 -3.60
C GLU A 111 -12.07 -15.01 -3.72
N TYR A 112 -11.22 -15.31 -2.74
CA TYR A 112 -9.83 -14.86 -2.66
C TYR A 112 -9.02 -15.19 -3.92
N ILE A 113 -8.15 -14.26 -4.28
CA ILE A 113 -7.22 -14.42 -5.41
C ILE A 113 -5.90 -14.99 -4.89
N GLU A 114 -5.71 -16.31 -5.03
CA GLU A 114 -4.45 -16.98 -4.70
C GLU A 114 -3.43 -16.91 -5.85
N GLY A 115 -2.13 -16.88 -5.53
CA GLY A 115 -1.05 -17.26 -6.45
C GLY A 115 -0.22 -16.15 -7.11
N GLU A 116 -0.39 -14.88 -6.77
CA GLU A 116 0.52 -13.82 -7.24
C GLU A 116 1.46 -13.37 -6.12
N HIS A 117 2.46 -14.21 -5.80
CA HIS A 117 3.72 -13.67 -5.31
C HIS A 117 4.34 -12.94 -6.50
N LEU A 118 4.45 -11.62 -6.40
CA LEU A 118 5.27 -10.84 -7.31
C LEU A 118 6.68 -11.45 -7.25
N VAL A 119 7.06 -12.19 -8.30
CA VAL A 119 8.47 -12.44 -8.57
C VAL A 119 9.03 -11.06 -8.91
N VAL A 120 9.61 -10.43 -7.92
CA VAL A 120 10.47 -9.27 -8.12
C VAL A 120 11.76 -9.86 -8.69
N GLU A 121 11.86 -9.92 -10.02
CA GLU A 121 13.16 -10.01 -10.68
C GLU A 121 13.97 -8.73 -10.42
#